data_AF-A0A944BN46-F1
#
_entry.id   AF-A0A944BN46-F1
#
_cell.length_a   1.000
_cell.length_b   1.000
_cell.length_c   1.000
_cell.angle_alpha   90.00
_cell.angle_beta   90.00
_cell.angle_gamma   90.00
#
_symmetry.space_group_name_H-M   'P 1'
#
loop_
_entity.id
_entity.type
_entity.pdbx_description
1 polymer ?
#
loop_
_entity_poly.entity_id
_entity_poly.type
_entity_poly.pdbx_seq_one_letter_code
_entity_poly.pdbx_strand_id
1 'polypeptide(L)'
;MIAWIVLSVITVIILLMIFLLLFDTICHSKEKRGHKKAVYSILYHYAEEYDRYLLNDVELYFDSEVPEPEHYDHILFGEKYIYVIQDFSAFGGIYGNSKDPTLFLRDEKSEKTTKIDNPLKIAERKVMLLEAAVGVSHEKHLFQSFT
;
A
#
# COMPACT_ATOMS: atom_id res chain seq x y z
N MET A 1 -21.97 -2.63 -52.19
CA MET A 1 -22.12 -3.55 -51.03
C MET A 1 -20.79 -4.00 -50.46
N ILE A 2 -19.87 -4.54 -51.27
CA ILE A 2 -18.57 -5.05 -50.79
C ILE A 2 -17.75 -3.98 -50.05
N ALA A 3 -17.67 -2.75 -50.56
CA ALA A 3 -16.92 -1.66 -49.91
C ALA A 3 -17.45 -1.31 -48.50
N TRP A 4 -18.77 -1.36 -48.28
CA TRP A 4 -19.39 -1.11 -46.97
C TRP A 4 -19.11 -2.23 -45.97
N ILE A 5 -19.07 -3.47 -46.45
CA ILE A 5 -18.70 -4.65 -45.64
C ILE A 5 -17.23 -4.53 -45.21
N VAL A 6 -16.35 -4.19 -46.15
CA VAL A 6 -14.92 -4.00 -45.86
C VAL A 6 -14.70 -2.87 -44.84
N LEU A 7 -15.39 -1.73 -45.00
CA LEU A 7 -15.31 -0.62 -44.07
C LEU A 7 -15.76 -1.04 -42.66
N SER A 8 -16.88 -1.75 -42.54
CA SER A 8 -17.39 -2.24 -41.26
C SER A 8 -16.41 -3.19 -40.56
N VAL A 9 -15.80 -4.12 -41.31
CA VAL A 9 -14.79 -5.04 -40.75
C VAL A 9 -13.57 -4.29 -40.22
N ILE A 10 -13.08 -3.30 -40.98
CA ILE A 10 -11.94 -2.48 -40.54
C ILE A 10 -12.29 -1.70 -39.26
N THR A 11 -13.49 -1.13 -39.17
CA THR A 11 -13.93 -0.41 -37.97
C THR A 11 -13.98 -1.33 -36.74
N VAL A 12 -14.47 -2.56 -36.90
CA VAL A 12 -14.50 -3.55 -35.80
C VAL A 12 -13.09 -3.93 -35.34
N ILE A 13 -12.14 -4.11 -36.28
CA ILE A 13 -10.75 -4.42 -35.95
C ILE A 13 -10.09 -3.25 -35.19
N ILE A 14 -10.33 -2.01 -35.62
CA ILE A 14 -9.82 -0.82 -34.94
C ILE A 14 -10.40 -0.70 -33.52
N LEU A 15 -11.72 -0.92 -33.37
CA LEU A 15 -12.37 -0.93 -32.05
C LEU A 15 -11.79 -2.02 -31.14
N LEU A 16 -11.55 -3.22 -31.68
CA LEU A 16 -10.93 -4.32 -30.94
C LEU A 16 -9.51 -3.95 -30.48
N MET A 17 -8.69 -3.35 -31.35
CA MET A 17 -7.35 -2.89 -30.99
C MET A 17 -7.38 -1.83 -29.87
N ILE A 18 -8.28 -0.85 -29.97
CA ILE A 18 -8.45 0.18 -28.93
C ILE A 18 -8.89 -0.47 -27.61
N PHE A 19 -9.83 -1.41 -27.67
CA PHE A 19 -10.30 -2.14 -26.48
C PHE A 19 -9.17 -2.92 -25.80
N LEU A 20 -8.33 -3.63 -26.56
CA LEU A 20 -7.20 -4.38 -26.01
C LEU A 20 -6.16 -3.46 -25.33
N LEU A 21 -5.86 -2.30 -25.93
CA LEU A 21 -4.94 -1.31 -25.34
C LEU A 21 -5.49 -0.72 -24.03
N LEU A 22 -6.78 -0.42 -23.99
CA LEU A 22 -7.43 0.10 -22.80
C LEU A 22 -7.62 -0.97 -21.71
N PHE A 23 -7.86 -2.22 -22.10
CA PHE A 23 -8.08 -3.33 -21.17
C PHE A 23 -6.90 -3.54 -20.22
N ASP A 24 -5.68 -3.54 -20.76
CA ASP A 24 -4.45 -3.66 -19.96
C ASP A 24 -4.34 -2.51 -18.93
N THR A 25 -4.60 -1.27 -19.36
CA THR A 25 -4.58 -0.09 -18.48
C THR A 25 -5.67 -0.16 -17.39
N ILE A 26 -6.87 -0.65 -17.73
CA ILE A 26 -8.00 -0.78 -16.80
C ILE A 26 -7.74 -1.88 -15.76
N CYS A 27 -7.24 -3.04 -16.18
CA CYS A 27 -6.89 -4.14 -15.28
C CYS A 27 -5.81 -3.72 -14.30
N HIS A 28 -4.78 -3.02 -14.79
CA HIS A 28 -3.72 -2.46 -13.97
C HIS A 28 -4.23 -1.47 -12.91
N SER A 29 -5.12 -0.56 -13.29
CA SER A 29 -5.72 0.39 -12.35
C SER A 29 -6.58 -0.30 -11.28
N LYS A 30 -7.29 -1.38 -11.65
CA LYS A 30 -8.09 -2.17 -10.72
C LYS A 30 -7.23 -2.91 -9.70
N GLU A 31 -6.07 -3.41 -10.09
CA GLU A 31 -5.16 -4.12 -9.20
C GLU A 31 -4.68 -3.24 -8.04
N LYS A 32 -4.30 -1.99 -8.32
CA LYS A 32 -3.92 -1.01 -7.28
C LYS A 32 -5.05 -0.72 -6.28
N ARG A 33 -6.28 -0.61 -6.78
CA ARG A 33 -7.47 -0.41 -5.93
C ARG A 33 -7.87 -1.66 -5.16
N GLY A 34 -7.67 -2.83 -5.77
CA GLY A 34 -7.94 -4.13 -5.16
C GLY A 34 -6.95 -4.49 -4.07
N HIS A 35 -5.70 -4.02 -4.17
CA HIS A 35 -4.64 -4.34 -3.22
C HIS A 35 -5.02 -3.99 -1.78
N LYS A 36 -5.43 -2.73 -1.52
CA LYS A 36 -5.89 -2.30 -0.18
C LYS A 36 -7.01 -3.18 0.37
N LYS A 37 -8.00 -3.50 -0.48
CA LYS A 37 -9.13 -4.35 -0.09
C LYS A 37 -8.70 -5.79 0.18
N ALA A 38 -7.75 -6.31 -0.58
CA ALA A 38 -7.21 -7.66 -0.41
C ALA A 38 -6.42 -7.78 0.90
N VAL A 39 -5.51 -6.83 1.18
CA VAL A 39 -4.75 -6.80 2.44
C VAL A 39 -5.71 -6.69 3.62
N TYR A 40 -6.66 -5.75 3.57
CA TYR A 40 -7.70 -5.61 4.58
C TYR A 40 -8.46 -6.93 4.81
N SER A 41 -8.89 -7.61 3.75
CA SER A 41 -9.66 -8.85 3.88
C SER A 41 -8.86 -9.96 4.57
N ILE A 42 -7.56 -10.04 4.32
CA ILE A 42 -6.67 -11.03 4.94
C ILE A 42 -6.49 -10.71 6.43
N LEU A 43 -6.19 -9.44 6.75
CA LEU A 43 -6.00 -9.01 8.13
C LEU A 43 -7.28 -9.14 8.95
N TYR A 44 -8.43 -8.80 8.35
CA TYR A 44 -9.73 -8.95 8.98
C TYR A 44 -10.02 -10.40 9.34
N HIS A 45 -9.81 -11.32 8.40
CA HIS A 45 -10.04 -12.74 8.65
C HIS A 45 -9.15 -13.26 9.79
N TYR A 46 -7.87 -12.87 9.80
CA TYR A 46 -6.96 -13.19 10.89
C TYR A 46 -7.41 -12.59 12.23
N ALA A 47 -7.82 -11.32 12.24
CA ALA A 47 -8.26 -10.66 13.46
C ALA A 47 -9.53 -11.31 14.05
N GLU A 48 -10.48 -11.68 13.19
CA GLU A 48 -11.71 -12.39 13.55
C GLU A 48 -11.43 -13.79 14.10
N GLU A 49 -10.56 -14.57 13.43
CA GLU A 49 -10.24 -15.96 13.83
C GLU A 49 -9.57 -16.03 15.21
N TYR A 50 -8.73 -15.05 15.55
CA TYR A 50 -7.92 -15.04 16.77
C TYR A 50 -8.42 -14.06 17.84
N ASP A 51 -9.63 -13.50 17.69
CA ASP A 51 -10.24 -12.50 18.58
C ASP A 51 -9.28 -11.33 18.91
N ARG A 52 -8.73 -10.73 17.85
CA ARG A 52 -7.76 -9.62 17.93
C ARG A 52 -8.39 -8.32 17.46
N TYR A 53 -7.97 -7.20 18.04
CA TYR A 53 -8.37 -5.89 17.55
C TYR A 53 -7.58 -5.52 16.29
N LEU A 54 -8.29 -5.15 15.25
CA LEU A 54 -7.73 -4.60 14.02
C LEU A 54 -8.33 -3.22 13.77
N LEU A 55 -7.48 -2.20 13.78
CA LEU A 55 -7.83 -0.85 13.36
C LEU A 55 -7.31 -0.63 11.94
N ASN A 56 -8.11 -0.01 11.08
CA ASN A 56 -7.78 0.22 9.69
C ASN A 56 -8.02 1.70 9.36
N ASP A 57 -7.20 2.25 8.48
CA ASP A 57 -7.32 3.64 7.99
C ASP A 57 -7.37 4.63 9.17
N VAL A 58 -6.40 4.52 10.08
CA VAL A 58 -6.40 5.21 11.37
C VAL A 58 -5.61 6.51 11.27
N GLU A 59 -6.18 7.60 11.77
CA GLU A 59 -5.50 8.87 11.94
C GLU A 59 -5.23 9.11 13.42
N LEU A 60 -3.96 9.28 13.79
CA LEU A 60 -3.53 9.50 15.18
C LEU A 60 -2.85 10.87 15.32
N TYR A 61 -3.25 11.60 16.36
CA TYR A 61 -2.63 12.85 16.77
C TYR A 61 -1.70 12.58 17.94
N PHE A 62 -0.41 12.85 17.76
CA PHE A 62 0.61 12.56 18.78
C PHE A 62 1.06 13.81 19.55
N ASP A 63 0.84 15.00 19.00
CA ASP A 63 1.18 16.27 19.64
C ASP A 63 0.08 17.28 19.37
N SER A 64 -0.25 18.09 20.37
CA SER A 64 -1.12 19.26 20.22
C SER A 64 -0.53 20.34 19.32
N GLU A 65 0.79 20.37 19.15
CA GLU A 65 1.50 21.37 18.33
C GLU A 65 1.66 20.98 16.85
N VAL A 66 1.50 19.69 16.52
CA VAL A 66 1.49 19.21 15.13
C VAL A 66 0.04 19.09 14.67
N PRO A 67 -0.43 19.99 13.77
CA PRO A 67 -1.84 20.05 13.41
C PRO A 67 -2.30 18.90 12.50
N GLU A 68 -1.36 18.16 11.88
CA GLU A 68 -1.67 17.09 10.94
C GLU A 68 -1.59 15.72 11.65
N PRO A 69 -2.63 14.87 11.52
CA PRO A 69 -2.57 13.51 12.03
C PRO A 69 -1.59 12.67 11.21
N GLU A 70 -0.90 11.75 11.88
CA GLU A 70 -0.15 10.71 11.19
C GLU A 70 -1.12 9.57 10.83
N HIS A 71 -1.11 9.19 9.55
CA HIS A 71 -1.98 8.15 9.03
C HIS A 71 -1.36 6.76 9.19
N TYR A 72 -2.14 5.76 9.56
CA TYR A 72 -1.75 4.36 9.69
C TYR A 72 -2.73 3.49 8.90
N ASP A 73 -2.22 2.74 7.92
CA ASP A 73 -3.07 1.92 7.07
C ASP A 73 -3.75 0.81 7.90
N HIS A 74 -2.98 0.09 8.72
CA HIS A 74 -3.47 -0.98 9.56
C HIS A 74 -2.70 -1.08 10.88
N ILE A 75 -3.41 -1.23 12.00
CA ILE A 75 -2.84 -1.50 13.32
C ILE A 75 -3.53 -2.76 13.88
N LEU A 76 -2.75 -3.82 14.07
CA LEU A 76 -3.23 -5.10 14.57
C LEU A 76 -2.70 -5.35 15.98
N PHE A 77 -3.59 -5.53 16.94
CA PHE A 77 -3.25 -5.85 18.33
C PHE A 77 -3.12 -7.36 18.49
N GLY A 78 -1.89 -7.86 18.37
CA GLY A 78 -1.57 -9.25 18.65
C GLY A 78 -1.50 -9.54 20.15
N GLU A 79 -1.10 -10.77 20.49
CA GLU A 79 -0.99 -11.19 21.88
C GLU A 79 0.15 -10.52 22.64
N LYS A 80 1.29 -10.36 21.95
CA LYS A 80 2.53 -9.85 22.56
C LYS A 80 2.91 -8.47 22.02
N TYR A 81 2.47 -8.14 20.82
CA TYR A 81 2.92 -6.96 20.09
C TYR A 81 1.74 -6.29 19.40
N ILE A 82 1.87 -4.98 19.24
CA ILE A 82 1.04 -4.19 18.34
C ILE A 82 1.80 -4.14 17.01
N TYR A 83 1.18 -4.61 15.93
CA TYR A 83 1.74 -4.61 14.60
C TYR A 83 1.24 -3.39 13.83
N VAL A 84 2.17 -2.54 13.41
CA VAL A 84 1.90 -1.47 12.44
C VAL A 84 2.19 -2.01 11.05
N ILE A 85 1.15 -2.09 10.21
CA ILE A 85 1.24 -2.67 8.86
C ILE A 85 0.95 -1.55 7.86
N GLN A 86 1.90 -1.33 6.96
CA GLN A 86 1.81 -0.33 5.90
C GLN A 86 1.59 -1.02 4.56
N ASP A 87 0.55 -0.63 3.83
CA ASP A 87 0.33 -1.09 2.47
C ASP A 87 1.32 -0.39 1.54
N PHE A 88 1.94 -1.19 0.67
CA PHE A 88 2.78 -0.67 -0.38
C PHE A 88 2.52 -1.44 -1.67
N SER A 89 2.10 -0.71 -2.69
CA SER A 89 1.87 -1.23 -4.03
C SER A 89 2.54 -0.32 -5.03
N ALA A 90 3.48 -0.88 -5.78
CA ALA A 90 4.16 -0.25 -6.88
C ALA A 90 4.16 -1.20 -8.08
N PHE A 91 4.26 -0.61 -9.27
CA PHE A 91 4.26 -1.35 -10.52
C PHE A 91 5.66 -1.39 -11.12
N GLY A 92 6.15 -2.62 -11.33
CA GLY A 92 7.47 -2.90 -11.84
C GLY A 92 8.43 -3.43 -10.76
N GLY A 93 9.70 -3.53 -11.14
CA GLY A 93 10.74 -4.10 -10.28
C GLY A 93 11.27 -3.09 -9.27
N ILE A 94 11.36 -3.50 -7.99
CA ILE A 94 11.98 -2.69 -6.94
C ILE A 94 13.40 -3.18 -6.69
N TYR A 95 14.34 -2.27 -6.69
CA TYR A 95 15.77 -2.53 -6.52
C TYR A 95 16.36 -1.59 -5.48
N GLY A 96 17.38 -2.07 -4.76
CA GLY A 96 18.11 -1.29 -3.76
C GLY A 96 18.33 -2.06 -2.48
N ASN A 97 18.91 -1.40 -1.48
CA ASN A 97 19.10 -1.98 -0.15
C ASN A 97 17.97 -1.54 0.78
N SER A 98 17.46 -2.46 1.60
CA SER A 98 16.43 -2.16 2.60
C SER A 98 16.88 -1.12 3.64
N LYS A 99 18.18 -0.92 3.82
CA LYS A 99 18.75 0.08 4.74
C LYS A 99 18.81 1.48 4.15
N ASP A 100 18.72 1.63 2.83
CA ASP A 100 18.82 2.92 2.17
C ASP A 100 17.55 3.75 2.39
N PRO A 101 17.63 5.09 2.43
CA PRO A 101 16.45 5.95 2.61
C PRO A 101 15.48 5.86 1.42
N THR A 102 15.95 5.44 0.26
CA THR A 102 15.21 5.44 -1.00
C THR A 102 15.56 4.22 -1.83
N LEU A 103 14.59 3.72 -2.58
CA LEU A 103 14.73 2.59 -3.50
C LEU A 103 14.58 3.06 -4.96
N PHE A 104 14.87 2.15 -5.88
CA PHE A 104 14.70 2.35 -7.31
C PHE A 104 13.54 1.49 -7.81
N LEU A 105 12.55 2.13 -8.43
CA LEU A 105 11.44 1.48 -9.11
C LEU A 105 11.69 1.51 -10.61
N ARG A 106 11.83 0.35 -11.24
CA ARG A 106 11.97 0.21 -12.69
C ARG A 106 10.61 -0.14 -13.29
N ASP A 107 10.12 0.74 -14.15
CA ASP A 107 8.91 0.49 -14.95
C ASP A 107 9.21 -0.58 -16.01
N GLU A 108 8.42 -1.66 -15.99
CA GLU A 108 8.52 -2.77 -16.94
C GLU A 108 8.22 -2.36 -18.38
N LYS A 109 7.40 -1.31 -18.59
CA LYS A 109 6.96 -0.88 -19.92
C LYS A 109 7.89 0.16 -20.54
N SER A 110 8.54 0.99 -19.72
CA SER A 110 9.27 2.17 -20.21
C SER A 110 10.78 2.14 -19.99
N GLU A 111 11.32 1.07 -19.38
CA GLU A 111 12.71 0.97 -18.91
C GLU A 111 13.17 2.12 -17.99
N LYS A 112 12.26 3.03 -17.62
CA LYS A 112 12.56 4.16 -16.76
C LYS A 112 12.74 3.68 -15.34
N THR A 113 13.81 4.15 -14.73
CA THR A 113 14.06 3.97 -13.29
C THR A 113 13.73 5.27 -12.58
N THR A 114 12.77 5.20 -11.65
CA THR A 114 12.40 6.31 -10.77
C THR A 114 12.85 6.03 -9.36
N LYS A 115 13.33 7.06 -8.67
CA LYS A 115 13.67 6.97 -7.24
C LYS A 115 12.39 7.12 -6.43
N ILE A 116 12.15 6.21 -5.50
CA ILE A 116 11.00 6.22 -4.59
C ILE A 116 11.49 6.20 -3.14
N ASP A 117 10.70 6.71 -2.22
CA ASP A 117 10.98 6.56 -0.80
C ASP A 117 10.93 5.08 -0.40
N ASN A 118 11.77 4.68 0.55
CA ASN A 118 11.78 3.30 1.00
C ASN A 118 10.57 3.04 1.92
N PRO A 119 9.62 2.18 1.54
CA PRO A 119 8.43 1.92 2.35
C PRO A 119 8.76 1.31 3.72
N LEU A 120 9.88 0.59 3.84
CA LEU A 120 10.34 0.06 5.11
C LEU A 120 10.76 1.17 6.08
N LYS A 121 11.40 2.23 5.57
CA LYS A 121 11.80 3.39 6.39
C LYS A 121 10.61 4.22 6.83
N ILE A 122 9.60 4.32 5.97
CA ILE A 122 8.33 4.95 6.33
C ILE A 122 7.64 4.17 7.46
N ALA A 123 7.57 2.84 7.34
CA ALA A 123 6.99 1.99 8.38
C ALA A 123 7.78 2.05 9.70
N GLU A 124 9.12 2.01 9.65
CA GLU A 124 9.98 2.18 10.82
C GLU A 124 9.73 3.52 11.53
N ARG A 125 9.64 4.63 10.78
CA ARG A 125 9.31 5.95 11.34
C ARG A 125 7.96 5.93 12.07
N LYS A 126 6.94 5.32 11.47
CA LYS A 126 5.60 5.22 12.07
C LYS A 126 5.62 4.40 13.37
N VAL A 127 6.34 3.29 13.39
CA VAL A 127 6.54 2.50 14.63
C VAL A 127 7.20 3.36 15.70
N MET A 128 8.30 4.07 15.38
CA MET A 128 9.00 4.92 16.33
C MET A 128 8.12 6.05 16.88
N LEU A 129 7.28 6.65 16.04
CA LEU A 129 6.31 7.67 16.47
C LEU A 129 5.28 7.10 17.43
N LEU A 130 4.69 5.95 17.09
CA LEU A 130 3.72 5.29 17.96
C LEU A 130 4.35 4.89 19.29
N GLU A 131 5.55 4.29 19.27
CA GLU A 131 6.33 3.92 20.46
C GLU A 131 6.58 5.11 21.37
N ALA A 132 7.04 6.23 20.81
CA ALA A 132 7.27 7.46 21.55
C ALA A 132 5.98 8.00 22.19
N ALA A 133 4.87 7.97 21.46
CA ALA A 133 3.58 8.45 21.94
C ALA A 133 3.00 7.60 23.08
N VAL A 134 3.17 6.29 23.03
CA VAL A 134 2.70 5.40 24.11
C VAL A 134 3.68 5.26 25.27
N GLY A 135 4.87 5.86 25.18
CA GLY A 135 5.94 5.71 26.18
C GLY A 135 6.47 4.28 26.28
N VAL A 136 6.44 3.53 25.17
CA VAL A 136 6.87 2.12 25.09
C VAL A 136 8.11 2.02 24.22
N SER A 137 8.99 1.08 24.53
CA SER A 137 10.15 0.76 23.68
C SER A 137 10.26 -0.75 23.52
N HIS A 138 10.16 -1.23 22.27
CA HIS A 138 10.27 -2.66 21.98
C HIS A 138 11.61 -3.25 22.44
N GLU A 139 12.72 -2.52 22.29
CA GLU A 139 14.04 -2.96 22.74
C GLU A 139 14.14 -3.15 24.26
N LYS A 140 13.30 -2.46 25.04
CA LYS A 140 13.38 -2.47 26.50
C LYS A 140 12.27 -3.28 27.18
N HIS A 141 11.28 -3.78 26.43
CA HIS A 141 10.08 -4.44 26.97
C HIS A 141 9.40 -3.64 28.11
N LEU A 142 9.47 -2.30 28.07
CA LEU A 142 8.91 -1.42 29.09
C LEU A 142 7.57 -0.87 28.62
N PHE A 143 6.51 -1.11 29.39
CA PHE A 143 5.22 -0.44 29.23
C PHE A 143 5.06 0.59 30.35
N GLN A 144 5.14 1.88 30.02
CA GLN A 144 4.95 2.95 31.01
C GLN A 144 3.46 3.30 31.06
N SER A 145 2.75 2.86 32.11
CA SER A 145 1.40 3.37 32.37
C SER A 145 1.53 4.75 33.02
N PHE A 146 1.25 5.83 32.28
CA PHE A 146 1.10 7.14 32.89
C PHE A 146 -0.23 7.18 33.65
N THR A 147 -0.17 7.19 34.98
CA THR A 147 -1.27 7.52 35.90
C THR A 147 -1.27 8.99 36.24
#